data_AF-A0A7N6BCX3-F1
#
_entry.id   AF-A0A7N6BCX3-F1
#
_cell.length_a   1.000
_cell.length_b   1.000
_cell.length_c   1.000
_cell.angle_alpha   90.00
_cell.angle_beta   90.00
_cell.angle_gamma   90.00
#
_symmetry.space_group_name_H-M   'P 1'
#
loop_
_entity.id
_entity.type
_entity.pdbx_description
1 polymer ?
#
loop_
_entity_poly.entity_id
_entity_poly.type
_entity_poly.pdbx_seq_one_letter_code
_entity_poly.pdbx_strand_id
1 'polypeptide(L)'
;MDQHLNRLFDSVSCLAPLITSTLHDGGLPRVLCVEGQFACRSFGCVDSAQVCDGRQDCLDGSDEEHCGTHQPPVREQGASKYRGLLLVQIEIYMSQIRFLSSPLVDCIMSPWTAWSACSVSCGLGSLFRQRDILREALPGGACGVTQFDSRACFPRACPVDGHWSGWTEWSECDAQCGGGVKQRNRTCTAPPPKNGGRECEGMTLQSQTCNSQPFNGGWSAWTPWSQCSSECDSGVQTRERFCNSPSPQHGGTGRNGAAAVEHVTLV
;
A
#
# COMPACT_ATOMS: atom_id res chain seq x y z
N MET A 1 -40.97 34.83 -6.13
CA MET A 1 -42.17 34.03 -6.40
C MET A 1 -41.84 32.58 -6.17
N ASP A 2 -42.05 31.94 -5.04
CA ASP A 2 -42.43 32.26 -3.65
C ASP A 2 -42.09 30.96 -2.90
N GLN A 3 -41.25 30.95 -1.87
CA GLN A 3 -41.58 31.22 -0.47
C GLN A 3 -42.80 30.45 0.08
N HIS A 4 -42.47 29.44 0.89
CA HIS A 4 -42.93 29.27 2.27
C HIS A 4 -44.27 28.58 2.62
N LEU A 5 -44.15 27.74 3.68
CA LEU A 5 -45.15 27.26 4.65
C LEU A 5 -45.85 25.94 4.27
N ASN A 6 -45.97 24.92 5.12
CA ASN A 6 -45.89 24.91 6.58
C ASN A 6 -45.60 23.49 7.11
N ARG A 7 -44.93 23.47 8.27
CA ARG A 7 -44.81 22.33 9.18
C ARG A 7 -46.19 21.95 9.73
N LEU A 8 -46.38 20.68 10.11
CA LEU A 8 -46.74 20.27 11.47
C LEU A 8 -46.79 18.72 11.54
N PHE A 9 -45.96 18.17 12.44
CA PHE A 9 -46.19 17.02 13.33
C PHE A 9 -46.84 15.74 12.76
N ASP A 10 -46.08 14.64 12.75
CA ASP A 10 -46.30 13.67 13.83
C ASP A 10 -45.09 12.77 14.11
N SER A 11 -44.92 12.56 15.40
CA SER A 11 -43.88 11.86 16.14
C SER A 11 -43.89 10.35 15.92
N VAL A 12 -42.74 9.79 15.53
CA VAL A 12 -42.33 8.44 15.95
C VAL A 12 -40.86 8.48 16.31
N SER A 13 -40.63 8.73 17.60
CA SER A 13 -39.34 8.62 18.26
C SER A 13 -38.94 7.14 18.32
N CYS A 14 -38.04 6.71 17.45
CA CYS A 14 -37.29 5.49 17.70
C CYS A 14 -36.35 5.77 18.89
N LEU A 15 -36.75 5.28 20.07
CA LEU A 15 -35.90 5.23 21.24
C LEU A 15 -34.66 4.40 20.92
N ALA A 16 -33.54 5.09 20.67
CA ALA A 16 -32.23 4.48 20.75
C ALA A 16 -32.01 4.02 22.20
N PRO A 17 -31.58 2.77 22.45
CA PRO A 17 -31.24 2.37 23.79
C PRO A 17 -30.05 3.20 24.28
N LEU A 18 -30.14 3.65 25.53
CA LEU A 18 -29.09 4.35 26.25
C LEU A 18 -27.83 3.47 26.29
N ILE A 19 -26.84 3.79 25.47
CA ILE A 19 -25.49 3.24 25.59
C ILE A 19 -24.79 4.04 26.68
N THR A 20 -24.81 3.51 27.91
CA THR A 20 -23.93 3.97 28.97
C THR A 20 -22.50 3.57 28.61
N SER A 21 -21.72 4.51 28.10
CA SER A 21 -20.28 4.32 27.92
C SER A 21 -19.60 4.43 29.28
N THR A 22 -19.29 3.29 29.90
CA THR A 22 -18.22 3.24 30.89
C THR A 22 -16.90 3.02 30.17
N LEU A 23 -15.99 3.93 30.45
CA LEU A 23 -14.68 4.08 29.84
C LEU A 23 -13.73 2.94 30.26
N HIS A 24 -12.92 2.51 29.28
CA HIS A 24 -11.56 1.96 29.40
C HIS A 24 -11.34 0.71 30.27
N ASP A 25 -11.15 -0.44 29.61
CA ASP A 25 -9.78 -0.97 29.51
C ASP A 25 -9.63 -1.89 28.27
N GLY A 26 -8.49 -1.79 27.57
CA GLY A 26 -8.03 -2.72 26.53
C GLY A 26 -8.89 -2.91 25.26
N GLY A 27 -8.49 -2.29 24.14
CA GLY A 27 -9.09 -2.48 22.81
C GLY A 27 -8.96 -3.89 22.23
N LEU A 28 -9.79 -4.83 22.71
CA LEU A 28 -10.00 -6.16 22.14
C LEU A 28 -11.48 -6.35 21.77
N PRO A 29 -11.81 -7.05 20.67
CA PRO A 29 -13.19 -7.25 20.24
C PRO A 29 -13.97 -8.07 21.26
N ARG A 30 -15.23 -7.70 21.52
CA ARG A 30 -16.15 -8.46 22.38
C ARG A 30 -16.37 -9.84 21.75
N VAL A 31 -16.04 -10.90 22.48
CA VAL A 31 -16.26 -12.27 22.05
C VAL A 31 -17.77 -12.54 22.04
N LEU A 32 -18.31 -12.92 20.88
CA LEU A 32 -19.70 -13.36 20.73
C LEU A 32 -19.73 -14.88 20.90
N CYS A 33 -20.07 -15.35 22.10
CA CYS A 33 -20.27 -16.77 22.37
C CYS A 33 -21.62 -17.26 21.81
N VAL A 34 -21.66 -18.53 21.44
CA VAL A 34 -22.88 -19.17 20.91
C VAL A 34 -23.87 -19.44 22.06
N GLU A 35 -25.16 -19.61 21.75
CA GLU A 35 -26.19 -19.88 22.76
C GLU A 35 -25.84 -21.16 23.56
N GLY A 36 -25.70 -21.03 24.88
CA GLY A 36 -25.26 -22.11 25.78
C GLY A 36 -23.78 -22.05 26.23
N GLN A 37 -23.02 -21.04 25.82
CA GLN A 37 -21.63 -20.82 26.24
C GLN A 37 -21.49 -19.59 27.15
N PHE A 38 -20.60 -19.70 28.14
CA PHE A 38 -20.23 -18.61 29.05
C PHE A 38 -19.01 -17.87 28.51
N ALA A 39 -19.10 -16.54 28.45
CA ALA A 39 -18.00 -15.70 28.00
C ALA A 39 -17.02 -15.43 29.14
N CYS A 40 -15.76 -15.86 28.98
CA CYS A 40 -14.69 -15.55 29.92
C CYS A 40 -14.39 -14.04 29.93
N ARG A 41 -13.96 -13.50 31.07
CA ARG A 41 -13.62 -12.06 31.18
C ARG A 41 -12.35 -11.74 30.40
N SER A 42 -11.38 -12.65 30.40
CA SER A 42 -10.32 -12.70 29.41
C SER A 42 -10.81 -13.49 28.20
N PHE A 43 -10.69 -12.89 27.01
CA PHE A 43 -11.09 -13.42 25.70
C PHE A 43 -11.24 -14.96 25.62
N GLY A 44 -12.47 -15.46 25.41
CA GLY A 44 -12.76 -16.88 25.25
C GLY A 44 -14.23 -17.25 25.58
N CYS A 45 -14.64 -18.46 25.24
CA CYS A 45 -15.94 -19.03 25.59
C CYS A 45 -15.74 -20.44 26.16
N VAL A 46 -16.41 -20.75 27.26
CA VAL A 46 -16.46 -22.10 27.87
C VAL A 46 -17.90 -22.62 27.88
N ASP A 47 -18.10 -23.93 28.00
CA ASP A 47 -19.45 -24.51 28.05
C ASP A 47 -20.15 -24.14 29.37
N SER A 48 -21.46 -23.94 29.33
CA SER A 48 -22.25 -23.69 30.55
C SER A 48 -22.11 -24.77 31.64
N ALA A 49 -21.80 -26.01 31.28
CA ALA A 49 -21.56 -27.11 32.20
C ALA A 49 -20.20 -27.06 32.92
N GLN A 50 -19.30 -26.20 32.43
CA GLN A 50 -17.95 -25.98 32.97
C GLN A 50 -17.87 -24.75 33.87
N VAL A 51 -18.97 -24.01 34.02
CA VAL A 51 -19.05 -22.90 34.95
C VAL A 51 -19.34 -23.47 36.34
N CYS A 52 -18.48 -23.19 37.32
CA CYS A 52 -18.61 -23.66 38.70
C CYS A 52 -18.50 -25.18 38.87
N ASP A 53 -17.67 -25.84 38.06
CA ASP A 53 -17.41 -27.27 38.16
C ASP A 53 -16.19 -27.59 39.05
N GLY A 54 -15.53 -26.55 39.58
CA GLY A 54 -14.35 -26.63 40.42
C GLY A 54 -13.05 -26.79 39.63
N ARG A 55 -13.08 -26.57 38.30
CA ARG A 55 -11.91 -26.53 37.42
C ARG A 55 -11.85 -25.15 36.77
N GLN A 56 -10.63 -24.64 36.63
CA GLN A 56 -10.38 -23.39 35.94
C GLN A 56 -10.27 -23.68 34.44
N ASP A 57 -11.39 -23.53 33.73
CA ASP A 57 -11.49 -23.69 32.28
C ASP A 57 -11.36 -22.35 31.52
N CYS A 58 -11.72 -21.22 32.15
CA CYS A 58 -11.28 -19.91 31.65
C CYS A 58 -9.81 -19.65 32.02
N LEU A 59 -9.03 -19.14 31.07
CA LEU A 59 -7.62 -18.75 31.28
C LEU A 59 -7.42 -17.79 32.45
N ASP A 60 -8.42 -16.95 32.71
CA ASP A 60 -8.49 -15.99 33.81
C ASP A 60 -9.31 -16.46 35.02
N GLY A 61 -9.89 -17.67 34.97
CA GLY A 61 -10.65 -18.26 36.08
C GLY A 61 -12.02 -17.63 36.34
N SER A 62 -12.50 -16.80 35.42
CA SER A 62 -13.79 -16.11 35.53
C SER A 62 -15.00 -17.04 35.62
N ASP A 63 -14.87 -18.26 35.14
CA ASP A 63 -15.85 -19.35 35.25
C ASP A 63 -16.06 -19.83 36.69
N GLU A 64 -15.13 -19.54 37.61
CA GLU A 64 -15.16 -20.02 38.99
C GLU A 64 -15.28 -18.90 40.05
N GLU A 65 -15.25 -17.62 39.65
CA GLU A 65 -15.14 -16.49 40.59
C GLU A 65 -16.45 -16.05 41.28
N HIS A 66 -17.62 -16.48 40.80
CA HIS A 66 -18.93 -16.06 41.34
C HIS A 66 -19.92 -17.22 41.48
N CYS A 67 -19.41 -18.38 41.86
CA CYS A 67 -20.23 -19.56 42.14
C CYS A 67 -20.96 -19.38 43.47
N GLY A 68 -22.25 -19.06 43.40
CA GLY A 68 -23.13 -19.18 44.58
C GLY A 68 -23.06 -20.61 45.13
N THR A 69 -23.27 -20.78 46.43
CA THR A 69 -23.11 -22.05 47.16
C THR A 69 -24.01 -23.15 46.61
N HIS A 70 -23.60 -23.80 45.53
CA HIS A 70 -24.16 -25.04 45.03
C HIS A 70 -22.99 -26.00 44.85
N GLN A 71 -22.74 -26.78 45.90
CA GLN A 71 -21.84 -27.93 45.82
C GLN A 71 -22.41 -28.94 44.81
N PRO A 72 -21.58 -29.52 43.93
CA PRO A 72 -21.99 -30.68 43.15
C PRO A 72 -22.18 -31.90 44.07
N PRO A 73 -23.12 -32.82 43.76
CA PRO A 73 -23.37 -33.99 44.59
C PRO A 73 -22.20 -34.97 44.51
N VAL A 74 -21.62 -35.28 45.67
CA VAL A 74 -20.69 -36.39 45.86
C VAL A 74 -21.46 -37.70 45.64
N ARG A 75 -21.05 -38.49 44.63
CA ARG A 75 -21.68 -39.80 44.36
C ARG A 75 -20.94 -40.91 45.11
N GLU A 76 -21.50 -41.32 46.25
CA GLU A 76 -21.06 -42.47 47.02
C GLU A 76 -21.31 -43.81 46.29
N GLN A 77 -20.41 -44.76 46.55
CA GLN A 77 -20.42 -46.11 46.01
C GLN A 77 -21.44 -46.99 46.78
N GLY A 78 -22.29 -47.70 46.05
CA GLY A 78 -23.18 -48.72 46.58
C GLY A 78 -23.16 -49.98 45.71
N ALA A 79 -22.69 -51.09 46.28
CA ALA A 79 -22.45 -52.35 45.61
C ALA A 79 -23.71 -53.24 45.49
N SER A 80 -23.67 -54.09 44.46
CA SER A 80 -24.27 -55.42 44.35
C SER A 80 -25.75 -55.57 43.94
N LYS A 81 -25.96 -55.94 42.66
CA LYS A 81 -27.05 -56.84 42.25
C LYS A 81 -26.57 -57.78 41.14
N TYR A 82 -25.78 -58.78 41.53
CA TYR A 82 -25.35 -59.87 40.65
C TYR A 82 -26.52 -60.83 40.37
N ARG A 83 -27.43 -60.46 39.47
CA ARG A 83 -28.39 -61.40 38.84
C ARG A 83 -29.02 -60.90 37.54
N GLY A 84 -28.27 -60.09 36.80
CA GLY A 84 -28.49 -59.77 35.39
C GLY A 84 -27.17 -59.61 34.61
N LEU A 85 -26.04 -59.93 35.25
CA LEU A 85 -24.70 -59.62 34.74
C LEU A 85 -24.28 -60.51 33.58
N LEU A 86 -24.83 -61.71 33.38
CA LEU A 86 -24.37 -62.54 32.25
C LEU A 86 -24.85 -61.99 30.89
N LEU A 87 -26.08 -61.48 30.80
CA LEU A 87 -26.58 -60.87 29.56
C LEU A 87 -26.04 -59.45 29.35
N VAL A 88 -25.89 -58.66 30.42
CA VAL A 88 -25.31 -57.31 30.33
C VAL A 88 -23.81 -57.38 30.02
N GLN A 89 -23.06 -58.34 30.55
CA GLN A 89 -21.66 -58.57 30.19
C GLN A 89 -21.53 -59.06 28.74
N ILE A 90 -22.45 -59.87 28.22
CA ILE A 90 -22.44 -60.30 26.80
C ILE A 90 -22.84 -59.16 25.87
N GLU A 91 -23.84 -58.34 26.21
CA GLU A 91 -24.20 -57.13 25.44
C GLU A 91 -23.06 -56.09 25.45
N ILE A 92 -22.40 -55.86 26.60
CA ILE A 92 -21.22 -54.98 26.73
C ILE A 92 -20.00 -55.58 26.00
N TYR A 93 -19.77 -56.89 26.07
CA TYR A 93 -18.65 -57.56 25.39
C TYR A 93 -18.89 -57.65 23.87
N MET A 94 -20.12 -57.90 23.42
CA MET A 94 -20.49 -57.87 21.99
C MET A 94 -20.50 -56.45 21.43
N SER A 95 -20.89 -55.43 22.21
CA SER A 95 -20.75 -54.03 21.79
C SER A 95 -19.28 -53.58 21.81
N GLN A 96 -18.46 -53.98 22.78
CA GLN A 96 -16.99 -53.75 22.76
C GLN A 96 -16.29 -54.51 21.61
N ILE A 97 -16.70 -55.74 21.28
CA ILE A 97 -16.19 -56.49 20.11
C ILE A 97 -16.58 -55.79 18.79
N ARG A 98 -17.79 -55.23 18.68
CA ARG A 98 -18.20 -54.43 17.50
C ARG A 98 -17.37 -53.15 17.32
N PHE A 99 -16.87 -52.56 18.42
CA PHE A 99 -15.93 -51.44 18.38
C PHE A 99 -14.49 -51.88 18.00
N LEU A 100 -14.06 -53.09 18.40
CA LEU A 100 -12.72 -53.62 18.11
C LEU A 100 -12.56 -54.18 16.69
N SER A 101 -13.64 -54.40 15.95
CA SER A 101 -13.64 -54.90 14.57
C SER A 101 -14.18 -53.89 13.55
N SER A 102 -14.37 -52.63 13.93
CA SER A 102 -14.80 -51.59 12.99
C SER A 102 -13.65 -51.33 12.01
N PRO A 103 -13.85 -51.52 10.69
CA PRO A 103 -12.77 -51.31 9.75
C PRO A 103 -12.33 -49.85 9.81
N LEU A 104 -11.02 -49.63 9.97
CA LEU A 104 -10.40 -48.32 9.81
C LEU A 104 -10.59 -47.92 8.34
N VAL A 105 -11.63 -47.14 8.07
CA VAL A 105 -11.93 -46.66 6.73
C VAL A 105 -11.48 -45.22 6.66
N ASP A 106 -10.37 -45.02 5.95
CA ASP A 106 -9.91 -43.71 5.54
C ASP A 106 -10.95 -43.03 4.64
N CYS A 107 -10.92 -41.71 4.63
CA CYS A 107 -11.87 -40.95 3.83
C CYS A 107 -11.61 -41.11 2.33
N ILE A 108 -12.68 -40.99 1.53
CA ILE A 108 -12.58 -40.99 0.07
C ILE A 108 -12.55 -39.53 -0.37
N MET A 109 -11.45 -39.13 -0.99
CA MET A 109 -11.27 -37.79 -1.55
C MET A 109 -11.68 -37.79 -3.03
N SER A 110 -12.22 -36.68 -3.52
CA SER A 110 -12.39 -36.46 -4.95
C SER A 110 -11.05 -36.35 -5.69
N PRO A 111 -11.03 -36.56 -7.02
CA PRO A 111 -9.90 -36.16 -7.84
C PRO A 111 -9.63 -34.66 -7.67
N TRP A 112 -8.37 -34.27 -7.71
CA TRP A 112 -8.01 -32.86 -7.75
C TRP A 112 -8.66 -32.17 -8.96
N THR A 113 -9.13 -30.94 -8.75
CA THR A 113 -9.48 -30.06 -9.87
C THR A 113 -8.25 -29.82 -10.76
N ALA A 114 -8.51 -29.38 -12.00
CA ALA A 114 -7.47 -28.74 -12.78
C ALA A 114 -6.91 -27.54 -11.99
N TRP A 115 -5.64 -27.23 -12.25
CA TRP A 115 -5.03 -26.02 -11.74
C TRP A 115 -5.75 -24.78 -12.25
N SER A 116 -5.95 -23.81 -11.37
CA SER A 116 -6.44 -22.49 -11.76
C SER A 116 -5.46 -21.80 -12.70
N ALA A 117 -5.94 -20.77 -13.39
CA ALA A 117 -5.03 -19.79 -13.98
C ALA A 117 -4.17 -19.16 -12.87
N CYS A 118 -3.00 -18.64 -13.25
CA CYS A 118 -2.19 -17.84 -12.35
C CYS A 118 -2.97 -16.60 -11.92
N SER A 119 -2.88 -16.22 -10.64
CA SER A 119 -3.58 -15.05 -10.09
C SER A 119 -3.18 -13.73 -10.74
N VAL A 120 -2.04 -13.70 -11.43
CA VAL A 120 -1.49 -12.54 -12.13
C VAL A 120 -1.19 -12.89 -13.59
N SER A 121 -1.21 -11.88 -14.46
CA SER A 121 -0.82 -12.00 -15.87
C SER A 121 0.67 -11.75 -16.12
N CYS A 122 1.38 -11.25 -15.11
CA CYS A 122 2.83 -11.05 -15.08
C CYS A 122 3.33 -11.01 -13.63
N GLY A 123 4.63 -11.21 -13.42
CA GLY A 123 5.24 -11.22 -12.10
C GLY A 123 5.00 -12.52 -11.37
N LEU A 124 5.26 -12.50 -10.07
CA LEU A 124 5.05 -13.63 -9.19
C LEU A 124 3.59 -13.67 -8.77
N GLY A 125 2.94 -14.82 -8.98
CA GLY A 125 1.59 -15.08 -8.50
C GLY A 125 1.47 -16.47 -7.92
N SER A 126 0.23 -16.88 -7.71
CA SER A 126 -0.13 -18.21 -7.24
C SER A 126 -1.22 -18.81 -8.11
N LEU A 127 -1.15 -20.13 -8.28
CA LEU A 127 -2.24 -20.93 -8.78
C LEU A 127 -2.63 -21.95 -7.71
N PHE A 128 -3.88 -22.36 -7.72
CA PHE A 128 -4.40 -23.31 -6.76
C PHE A 128 -5.20 -24.41 -7.44
N ARG A 129 -5.36 -25.51 -6.71
CA ARG A 129 -6.33 -26.55 -7.01
C ARG A 129 -6.94 -27.02 -5.70
N GLN A 130 -8.13 -27.58 -5.81
CA GLN A 130 -8.87 -28.07 -4.65
C GLN A 130 -9.43 -29.47 -4.91
N ARG A 131 -9.87 -30.11 -3.83
CA ARG A 131 -10.62 -31.35 -3.86
C ARG A 131 -11.47 -31.41 -2.60
N ASP A 132 -12.65 -32.01 -2.73
CA ASP A 132 -13.58 -32.21 -1.63
C ASP A 132 -13.47 -33.62 -1.05
N ILE A 133 -13.90 -33.78 0.20
CA ILE A 133 -14.13 -35.08 0.82
C ILE A 133 -15.46 -35.63 0.29
N LEU A 134 -15.41 -36.76 -0.42
CA LEU A 134 -16.61 -37.44 -0.94
C LEU A 134 -17.25 -38.36 0.10
N ARG A 135 -16.44 -38.90 1.01
CA ARG A 135 -16.91 -39.72 2.14
C ARG A 135 -16.00 -39.48 3.33
N GLU A 136 -16.59 -39.08 4.44
CA GLU A 136 -15.92 -38.88 5.72
C GLU A 136 -15.25 -40.16 6.25
N ALA A 137 -14.19 -40.00 7.03
CA ALA A 137 -13.52 -41.11 7.69
C ALA A 137 -14.42 -41.69 8.81
N LEU A 138 -14.36 -43.02 8.98
CA LEU A 138 -14.95 -43.66 10.16
C LEU A 138 -14.06 -43.44 11.39
N PRO A 139 -14.56 -43.65 12.63
CA PRO A 139 -13.76 -43.52 13.84
C PRO A 139 -12.45 -44.31 13.75
N GLY A 140 -11.31 -43.61 13.86
CA GLY A 140 -9.97 -44.17 13.72
C GLY A 140 -9.34 -44.09 12.32
N GLY A 141 -10.11 -43.76 11.27
CA GLY A 141 -9.60 -43.47 9.94
C GLY A 141 -9.05 -42.04 9.82
N ALA A 142 -8.23 -41.78 8.80
CA ALA A 142 -7.66 -40.47 8.55
C ALA A 142 -8.04 -39.91 7.17
N CYS A 143 -8.05 -38.59 7.07
CA CYS A 143 -7.97 -37.89 5.79
C CYS A 143 -6.56 -37.38 5.55
N GLY A 144 -6.07 -37.54 4.32
CA GLY A 144 -4.84 -36.88 3.89
C GLY A 144 -4.91 -35.36 4.16
N VAL A 145 -3.74 -34.77 4.46
CA VAL A 145 -3.65 -33.52 5.23
C VAL A 145 -4.22 -32.26 4.55
N THR A 146 -4.49 -32.26 3.24
CA THR A 146 -4.94 -31.04 2.55
C THR A 146 -6.01 -31.26 1.47
N GLN A 147 -7.04 -30.41 1.52
CA GLN A 147 -8.07 -30.22 0.49
C GLN A 147 -7.70 -29.11 -0.50
N PHE A 148 -6.65 -28.35 -0.20
CA PHE A 148 -6.18 -27.22 -0.97
C PHE A 148 -4.67 -27.34 -1.21
N ASP A 149 -4.25 -27.12 -2.45
CA ASP A 149 -2.86 -27.12 -2.87
C ASP A 149 -2.58 -25.84 -3.65
N SER A 150 -1.51 -25.14 -3.29
CA SER A 150 -1.14 -23.86 -3.88
C SER A 150 0.32 -23.86 -4.29
N ARG A 151 0.60 -23.26 -5.45
CA ARG A 151 1.94 -23.19 -6.03
C ARG A 151 2.20 -21.81 -6.58
N ALA A 152 3.46 -21.39 -6.52
CA ALA A 152 3.90 -20.18 -7.17
C ALA A 152 3.86 -20.34 -8.70
N CYS A 153 3.49 -19.28 -9.40
CA CYS A 153 3.63 -19.13 -10.84
C CYS A 153 4.38 -17.85 -11.18
N PHE A 154 5.07 -17.89 -12.33
CA PHE A 154 5.70 -16.72 -12.92
C PHE A 154 5.44 -16.74 -14.44
N PRO A 155 4.33 -16.17 -14.92
CA PRO A 155 3.98 -16.26 -16.35
C PRO A 155 4.98 -15.53 -17.24
N ARG A 156 5.33 -14.30 -16.86
CA ARG A 156 6.31 -13.43 -17.52
C ARG A 156 6.70 -12.28 -16.60
N ALA A 157 7.83 -11.64 -16.83
CA ALA A 157 8.18 -10.42 -16.10
C ALA A 157 7.19 -9.28 -16.42
N CYS A 158 6.83 -8.46 -15.43
CA CYS A 158 5.91 -7.35 -15.65
C CYS A 158 6.56 -6.23 -16.47
N PRO A 159 5.82 -5.60 -17.39
CA PRO A 159 6.23 -4.35 -18.02
C PRO A 159 6.55 -3.31 -16.95
N VAL A 160 7.67 -2.61 -17.11
CA VAL A 160 8.04 -1.45 -16.29
C VAL A 160 8.08 -0.27 -17.23
N ASP A 161 7.19 0.69 -17.03
CA ASP A 161 7.18 1.93 -17.79
C ASP A 161 8.41 2.78 -17.43
N GLY A 162 8.97 3.43 -18.43
CA GLY A 162 10.06 4.37 -18.27
C GLY A 162 9.59 5.64 -17.58
N HIS A 163 10.42 6.16 -16.67
CA HIS A 163 10.21 7.47 -16.07
C HIS A 163 11.45 8.35 -16.21
N TRP A 164 11.17 9.65 -16.36
CA TRP A 164 12.17 10.68 -16.44
C TRP A 164 12.99 10.75 -15.14
N SER A 165 14.31 10.84 -15.28
CA SER A 165 15.19 11.30 -14.22
C SER A 165 14.81 12.73 -13.82
N GLY A 166 15.31 13.17 -12.66
CA GLY A 166 15.40 14.59 -12.37
C GLY A 166 16.12 15.32 -13.51
N TRP A 167 15.69 16.55 -13.76
CA TRP A 167 16.46 17.45 -14.63
C TRP A 167 17.83 17.70 -14.00
N THR A 168 18.86 17.82 -14.82
CA THR A 168 20.13 18.39 -14.37
C THR A 168 19.93 19.84 -13.96
N GLU A 169 20.91 20.37 -13.22
CA GLU A 169 21.06 21.81 -13.08
C GLU A 169 21.18 22.46 -14.46
N TRP A 170 20.76 23.71 -14.52
CA TRP A 170 20.93 24.53 -15.73
C TRP A 170 22.42 24.73 -15.99
N SER A 171 22.81 24.66 -17.27
CA SER A 171 24.11 25.16 -17.71
C SER A 171 24.24 26.66 -17.40
N GLU A 172 25.48 27.14 -17.42
CA GLU A 172 25.72 28.57 -17.52
C GLU A 172 25.12 29.13 -18.83
N CYS A 173 24.85 30.42 -18.84
CA CYS A 173 24.36 31.11 -20.04
C CYS A 173 25.49 31.17 -21.07
N ASP A 174 25.19 30.81 -22.32
CA ASP A 174 26.17 30.86 -23.42
C ASP A 174 26.68 32.28 -23.76
N ALA A 175 25.89 33.31 -23.44
CA ALA A 175 26.23 34.71 -23.60
C ALA A 175 26.15 35.44 -22.27
N GLN A 176 27.15 36.27 -21.99
CA GLN A 176 27.17 37.10 -20.77
C GLN A 176 26.23 38.32 -20.88
N CYS A 177 25.84 38.72 -22.09
CA CYS A 177 25.01 39.90 -22.34
C CYS A 177 24.38 39.86 -23.73
N GLY A 178 23.34 40.67 -23.96
CA GLY A 178 22.68 40.77 -25.27
C GLY A 178 21.71 39.63 -25.58
N GLY A 179 21.36 38.81 -24.57
CA GLY A 179 20.54 37.61 -24.73
C GLY A 179 21.37 36.37 -25.04
N GLY A 180 21.11 35.29 -24.29
CA GLY A 180 21.71 33.97 -24.48
C GLY A 180 20.73 32.84 -24.16
N VAL A 181 21.20 31.61 -24.22
CA VAL A 181 20.46 30.38 -23.91
C VAL A 181 21.23 29.57 -22.89
N LYS A 182 20.51 29.09 -21.88
CA LYS A 182 20.96 28.04 -20.96
C LYS A 182 20.15 26.77 -21.21
N GLN A 183 20.76 25.62 -20.95
CA GLN A 183 20.18 24.32 -21.22
C GLN A 183 20.26 23.40 -20.02
N ARG A 184 19.31 22.47 -19.90
CA ARG A 184 19.37 21.35 -18.97
C ARG A 184 18.85 20.09 -19.64
N ASN A 185 19.31 18.93 -19.18
CA ASN A 185 18.92 17.65 -19.75
C ASN A 185 18.32 16.72 -18.70
N ARG A 186 17.65 15.67 -19.16
CA ARG A 186 17.16 14.55 -18.35
C ARG A 186 17.18 13.28 -19.20
N THR A 187 17.15 12.13 -18.54
CA THR A 187 17.20 10.81 -19.20
C THR A 187 16.05 9.92 -18.72
N CYS A 188 15.59 8.98 -19.57
CA CYS A 188 14.53 8.04 -19.21
C CYS A 188 15.10 6.85 -18.43
N THR A 189 15.55 7.09 -17.20
CA THR A 189 16.35 6.11 -16.42
C THR A 189 15.85 5.93 -14.99
N ALA A 190 14.76 6.57 -14.58
CA ALA A 190 14.34 6.59 -13.19
C ALA A 190 12.88 6.13 -12.95
N PRO A 191 12.50 4.87 -13.27
CA PRO A 191 13.32 3.77 -13.82
C PRO A 191 13.40 3.74 -15.36
N PRO A 192 14.32 2.96 -15.97
CA PRO A 192 14.31 2.73 -17.41
C PRO A 192 13.19 1.74 -17.79
N PRO A 193 12.62 1.85 -19.00
CA PRO A 193 11.59 0.94 -19.47
C PRO A 193 12.12 -0.49 -19.59
N LYS A 194 11.31 -1.49 -19.17
CA LYS A 194 11.67 -2.92 -19.25
C LYS A 194 10.46 -3.78 -19.63
N ASN A 195 10.74 -4.96 -20.17
CA ASN A 195 9.74 -6.01 -20.45
C ASN A 195 8.55 -5.52 -21.30
N GLY A 196 8.80 -4.60 -22.25
CA GLY A 196 7.77 -4.01 -23.09
C GLY A 196 6.96 -2.88 -22.44
N GLY A 197 7.45 -2.29 -21.35
CA GLY A 197 6.90 -1.04 -20.80
C GLY A 197 7.13 0.16 -21.72
N ARG A 198 6.36 1.22 -21.50
CA ARG A 198 6.35 2.41 -22.35
C ARG A 198 7.61 3.25 -22.19
N GLU A 199 8.08 3.80 -23.29
CA GLU A 199 9.15 4.82 -23.31
C GLU A 199 8.66 6.13 -22.70
N CYS A 200 9.60 6.97 -22.23
CA CYS A 200 9.25 8.28 -21.71
C CYS A 200 8.81 9.23 -22.84
N GLU A 201 7.63 9.80 -22.71
CA GLU A 201 7.14 10.82 -23.65
C GLU A 201 7.61 12.23 -23.24
N GLY A 202 8.03 13.03 -24.24
CA GLY A 202 8.46 14.42 -24.08
C GLY A 202 9.95 14.67 -24.42
N MET A 203 10.40 15.89 -24.15
CA MET A 203 11.76 16.31 -24.52
C MET A 203 12.81 15.86 -23.49
N THR A 204 13.98 15.45 -23.99
CA THR A 204 15.19 15.12 -23.21
C THR A 204 16.01 16.36 -22.85
N LEU A 205 15.92 17.41 -23.66
CA LEU A 205 16.63 18.67 -23.52
C LEU A 205 15.63 19.81 -23.35
N GLN A 206 15.91 20.71 -22.41
CA GLN A 206 15.16 21.95 -22.26
C GLN A 206 16.11 23.14 -22.38
N SER A 207 15.71 24.12 -23.18
CA SER A 207 16.40 25.39 -23.36
C SER A 207 15.58 26.55 -22.78
N GLN A 208 16.24 27.50 -22.12
CA GLN A 208 15.62 28.72 -21.63
C GLN A 208 16.50 29.92 -21.98
N THR A 209 15.88 31.01 -22.42
CA THR A 209 16.58 32.28 -22.64
C THR A 209 17.08 32.85 -21.31
N CYS A 210 18.31 33.36 -21.30
CA CYS A 210 18.96 34.02 -20.18
C CYS A 210 19.57 35.35 -20.63
N ASN A 211 19.89 36.23 -19.67
CA ASN A 211 20.53 37.52 -19.92
C ASN A 211 19.78 38.40 -20.96
N SER A 212 18.46 38.25 -21.03
CA SER A 212 17.56 38.97 -21.97
C SER A 212 17.12 40.34 -21.45
N GLN A 213 17.63 40.77 -20.30
CA GLN A 213 17.30 42.08 -19.77
C GLN A 213 17.92 43.17 -20.67
N PRO A 214 17.18 44.25 -20.98
CA PRO A 214 17.79 45.48 -21.46
C PRO A 214 18.66 46.04 -20.32
N PHE A 215 19.91 45.61 -20.26
CA PHE A 215 20.69 45.64 -19.03
C PHE A 215 21.40 46.99 -18.85
N ASN A 216 20.92 47.78 -17.87
CA ASN A 216 21.62 48.91 -17.26
C ASN A 216 22.67 48.43 -16.23
N GLY A 217 23.41 47.37 -16.56
CA GLY A 217 24.45 46.80 -15.71
C GLY A 217 25.77 46.59 -16.43
N GLY A 218 26.26 47.57 -17.17
CA GLY A 218 25.89 47.81 -18.55
C GLY A 218 27.22 47.97 -19.31
N TRP A 219 27.22 47.72 -20.61
CA TRP A 219 28.30 48.09 -21.54
C TRP A 219 29.28 49.16 -21.05
N SER A 220 30.56 49.05 -21.43
CA SER A 220 31.52 50.13 -21.21
C SER A 220 30.90 51.48 -21.59
N ALA A 221 31.36 52.55 -20.94
CA ALA A 221 31.10 53.89 -21.45
C ALA A 221 31.38 53.90 -22.96
N TRP A 222 30.52 54.58 -23.72
CA TRP A 222 30.76 54.81 -25.14
C TRP A 222 32.15 55.43 -25.31
N THR A 223 32.88 54.97 -26.32
CA THR A 223 34.09 55.67 -26.75
C THR A 223 33.72 57.10 -27.19
N PRO A 224 34.66 58.04 -27.13
CA PRO A 224 34.49 59.33 -27.81
C PRO A 224 34.14 59.10 -29.28
N TRP A 225 33.34 60.00 -29.86
CA TRP A 225 33.06 60.00 -31.29
C TRP A 225 34.36 60.02 -32.09
N SER A 226 34.42 59.24 -33.17
CA SER A 226 35.50 59.30 -34.14
C SER A 226 35.58 60.70 -34.77
N GLN A 227 36.74 61.00 -35.37
CA GLN A 227 36.79 62.13 -36.30
C GLN A 227 35.81 61.91 -37.45
N CYS A 228 35.32 63.02 -38.01
CA CYS A 228 34.42 62.98 -39.14
C CYS A 228 35.12 62.32 -40.34
N SER A 229 34.43 61.41 -41.03
CA SER A 229 35.02 60.70 -42.19
C SER A 229 35.30 61.61 -43.39
N SER A 230 34.73 62.80 -43.43
CA SER A 230 34.95 63.83 -44.46
C SER A 230 34.90 65.23 -43.83
N GLU A 231 35.72 66.15 -44.33
CA GLU A 231 35.73 67.56 -43.91
C GLU A 231 34.73 68.43 -44.69
N CYS A 232 34.28 67.97 -45.87
CA CYS A 232 33.29 68.63 -46.71
C CYS A 232 32.18 67.64 -47.12
N ASP A 233 31.00 68.19 -47.44
CA ASP A 233 29.75 67.49 -47.74
C ASP A 233 29.12 66.79 -46.51
N SER A 234 28.89 65.47 -46.60
CA SER A 234 28.28 64.65 -45.54
C SER A 234 29.29 63.66 -44.96
N GLY A 235 29.53 63.71 -43.64
CA GLY A 235 30.47 62.81 -42.97
C GLY A 235 29.80 61.91 -41.93
N VAL A 236 30.44 60.78 -41.62
CA VAL A 236 29.95 59.84 -40.61
C VAL A 236 30.89 59.86 -39.40
N GLN A 237 30.32 60.00 -38.21
CA GLN A 237 31.01 59.72 -36.96
C GLN A 237 30.55 58.38 -36.38
N THR A 238 31.49 57.66 -35.81
CA THR A 238 31.24 56.36 -35.17
C THR A 238 31.72 56.37 -33.74
N ARG A 239 30.98 55.70 -32.86
CA ARG A 239 31.43 55.37 -31.51
C ARG A 239 31.07 53.92 -31.19
N GLU A 240 31.81 53.33 -30.28
CA GLU A 240 31.69 51.92 -29.92
C GLU A 240 31.55 51.78 -28.40
N ARG A 241 30.92 50.70 -27.96
CA ARG A 241 30.90 50.26 -26.57
C ARG A 241 31.09 48.75 -26.54
N PHE A 242 31.68 48.23 -25.48
CA PHE A 242 32.02 46.82 -25.32
C PHE A 242 31.28 46.19 -24.15
N CYS A 243 30.95 44.91 -24.27
CA CYS A 243 30.36 44.17 -23.17
C CYS A 243 31.44 43.65 -22.20
N ASN A 244 32.01 44.55 -21.38
CA ASN A 244 33.14 44.23 -20.49
C ASN A 244 33.15 45.06 -19.19
N SER A 245 32.00 45.41 -18.62
CA SER A 245 31.91 46.20 -17.38
C SER A 245 31.21 45.43 -16.26
N PRO A 246 31.91 45.05 -15.18
CA PRO A 246 33.32 45.32 -14.88
C PRO A 246 34.30 44.52 -15.75
N SER A 247 35.47 45.11 -16.02
CA SER A 247 36.53 44.49 -16.81
C SER A 247 37.14 43.29 -16.08
N PRO A 248 37.61 42.23 -16.78
CA PRO A 248 38.29 41.10 -16.15
C PRO A 248 39.51 41.61 -15.37
N GLN A 249 39.51 41.47 -14.04
CA GLN A 249 40.61 41.95 -13.19
C GLN A 249 41.90 41.09 -13.32
N HIS A 250 41.87 39.98 -14.05
CA HIS A 250 43.00 39.07 -14.21
C HIS A 250 43.14 38.58 -15.65
N GLY A 251 43.71 39.41 -16.54
CA GLY A 251 44.46 39.01 -17.75
C GLY A 251 43.82 38.05 -18.75
N GLY A 252 42.54 37.69 -18.57
CA GLY A 252 41.84 36.74 -19.42
C GLY A 252 41.52 37.40 -20.74
N THR A 253 42.08 36.86 -21.82
CA THR A 253 41.72 37.17 -23.20
C THR A 253 40.30 36.68 -23.49
N GLY A 254 39.32 37.32 -22.85
CA GLY A 254 37.94 37.24 -23.28
C GLY A 254 37.89 37.78 -24.70
N ARG A 255 37.61 36.91 -25.67
CA ARG A 255 37.25 37.38 -27.01
C ARG A 255 36.01 38.25 -26.82
N ASN A 256 36.20 39.56 -26.84
CA ASN A 256 35.17 40.57 -26.58
C ASN A 256 34.08 40.43 -27.65
N GLY A 257 33.08 39.60 -27.35
CA GLY A 257 31.96 39.31 -28.22
C GLY A 257 30.89 40.38 -28.06
N ALA A 258 30.49 40.96 -29.19
CA ALA A 258 29.56 42.07 -29.37
C ALA A 258 30.12 43.46 -28.99
N ALA A 259 30.57 44.18 -30.01
CA ALA A 259 30.64 45.64 -30.00
C ALA A 259 29.31 46.18 -30.54
N ALA A 260 28.70 47.14 -29.85
CA ALA A 260 27.63 47.93 -30.43
C ALA A 260 28.26 49.18 -31.05
N VAL A 261 28.00 49.41 -32.34
CA VAL A 261 28.50 50.56 -33.10
C VAL A 261 27.32 51.48 -33.39
N GLU A 262 27.48 52.77 -33.09
CA GLU A 262 26.52 53.80 -33.45
C GLU A 262 27.12 54.69 -34.54
N HIS A 263 26.32 54.98 -35.57
CA HIS A 263 26.67 55.84 -36.69
C HIS A 263 25.77 57.08 -36.69
N VAL A 264 26.38 58.26 -36.82
CA VAL A 264 25.66 59.51 -37.06
C VAL A 264 26.19 60.13 -38.33
N THR A 265 25.30 60.40 -39.28
CA THR A 265 25.59 61.18 -40.48
C THR A 265 25.39 62.65 -40.15
N LEU A 266 26.45 63.43 -40.30
CA LEU A 266 26.44 64.89 -40.20
C LEU A 266 26.30 65.43 -41.62
N VAL A 267 25.29 66.28 -41.83
CA VAL A 267 24.92 66.90 -43.12
C VAL A 267 25.06 68.40 -43.02
#